data_AF-A0A7X6TDA6-F1
#
_entry.id   AF-A0A7X6TDA6-F1
#
_cell.length_a   1.000
_cell.length_b   1.000
_cell.length_c   1.000
_cell.angle_alpha   90.00
_cell.angle_beta   90.00
_cell.angle_gamma   90.00
#
_symmetry.space_group_name_H-M   'P 1'
#
loop_
_entity.id
_entity.type
_entity.pdbx_description
1 polymer ?
#
loop_
_entity_poly.entity_id
_entity_poly.type
_entity_poly.pdbx_seq_one_letter_code
_entity_poly.pdbx_strand_id
1 'polypeptide(L)'
;RSRLSRRMLGFDGAETNPAKIQQLAPSASRKTYGHIGFTGTCFWVDPVHDLVYIFLSNRIHPDRTNNLLAKLDVRPKIHEVLYESIKEYNQRQMLMQNGL
;
A
#
# COMPACT_ATOMS: atom_id res chain seq x y z
N ARG A 1 -5.47 -3.12 -23.75
CA ARG A 1 -5.82 -3.00 -22.31
C ARG A 1 -6.96 -1.98 -22.16
N SER A 2 -8.02 -2.29 -21.42
CA SER A 2 -9.11 -1.36 -21.15
C SER A 2 -8.61 -0.19 -20.29
N ARG A 3 -9.01 1.05 -20.62
CA ARG A 3 -8.67 2.25 -19.83
C ARG A 3 -9.39 2.30 -18.47
N LEU A 4 -10.41 1.45 -18.29
CA LEU A 4 -11.22 1.36 -17.08
C LEU A 4 -10.78 0.21 -16.16
N SER A 5 -9.92 -0.68 -16.65
CA SER A 5 -9.48 -1.82 -15.85
C SER A 5 -8.37 -1.40 -14.89
N ARG A 6 -8.59 -1.66 -13.60
CA ARG A 6 -7.54 -1.57 -12.58
C ARG A 6 -6.61 -2.77 -12.55
N ARG A 7 -6.85 -3.80 -13.38
CA ARG A 7 -6.02 -5.01 -13.35
C ARG A 7 -4.66 -4.71 -13.95
N MET A 8 -3.62 -4.99 -13.17
CA MET A 8 -2.24 -4.93 -13.61
C MET A 8 -1.75 -6.34 -13.91
N LEU A 9 -0.59 -6.76 -13.40
CA LEU A 9 0.04 -8.06 -13.68
C LEU A 9 -0.72 -9.24 -13.04
N GLY A 10 -2.01 -9.39 -13.34
CA GLY A 10 -2.91 -10.35 -12.69
C GLY A 10 -3.54 -9.87 -11.39
N PHE A 11 -3.12 -8.71 -10.88
CA PHE A 11 -3.49 -8.17 -9.57
C PHE A 11 -4.22 -6.82 -9.64
N ASP A 12 -4.64 -6.30 -8.48
CA ASP A 12 -5.23 -4.97 -8.37
C ASP A 12 -4.17 -3.88 -8.55
N GLY A 13 -4.54 -2.80 -9.24
CA GLY A 13 -3.86 -1.50 -9.23
C GLY A 13 -4.74 -0.42 -8.60
N ALA A 14 -4.26 0.82 -8.63
CA ALA A 14 -4.89 1.98 -7.98
C ALA A 14 -6.39 2.15 -8.32
N GLU A 15 -7.19 2.44 -7.29
CA GLU A 15 -8.61 2.76 -7.48
C GLU A 15 -8.77 4.07 -8.29
N THR A 16 -9.60 4.01 -9.34
CA THR A 16 -9.83 5.13 -10.26
C THR A 16 -11.20 5.78 -10.04
N ASN A 17 -12.11 5.10 -9.34
CA ASN A 17 -13.39 5.65 -8.96
C ASN A 17 -13.28 6.38 -7.61
N PRO A 18 -13.48 7.71 -7.57
CA PRO A 18 -13.38 8.49 -6.32
C PRO A 18 -14.42 8.10 -5.27
N ALA A 19 -15.51 7.43 -5.64
CA ALA A 19 -16.52 6.93 -4.70
C ALA A 19 -16.10 5.65 -3.95
N LYS A 20 -14.96 5.05 -4.32
CA LYS A 20 -14.46 3.82 -3.69
C LYS A 20 -13.27 4.11 -2.79
N ILE A 21 -13.17 3.36 -1.69
CA ILE A 21 -12.06 3.47 -0.74
C ILE A 21 -10.76 3.06 -1.43
N GLN A 22 -9.78 3.96 -1.41
CA GLN A 22 -8.42 3.68 -1.86
C GLN A 22 -7.73 2.73 -0.88
N GLN A 23 -7.12 1.66 -1.41
CA GLN A 23 -6.37 0.69 -0.60
C GLN A 23 -4.86 0.90 -0.66
N LEU A 24 -4.39 1.69 -1.64
CA LEU A 24 -3.02 2.14 -1.73
C LEU A 24 -2.78 3.34 -0.81
N ALA A 25 -1.52 3.51 -0.43
CA ALA A 25 -1.05 4.74 0.21
C ALA A 25 -1.15 5.92 -0.78
N PRO A 26 -1.43 7.15 -0.31
CA PRO A 26 -1.33 8.35 -1.14
C PRO A 26 0.01 8.50 -1.87
N SER A 27 1.12 8.10 -1.25
CA SER A 27 2.47 8.17 -1.83
C SER A 27 2.80 7.01 -2.80
N ALA A 28 1.91 6.04 -2.96
CA ALA A 28 2.15 4.90 -3.84
C ALA A 28 2.19 5.31 -5.31
N SER A 29 3.12 4.73 -6.08
CA SER A 29 3.22 5.03 -7.49
C SER A 29 2.02 4.47 -8.28
N ARG A 30 1.76 5.07 -9.45
CA ARG A 30 0.74 4.53 -10.38
C ARG A 30 1.09 3.15 -10.94
N LYS A 31 2.32 2.67 -10.73
CA LYS A 31 2.77 1.35 -11.16
C LYS A 31 2.60 0.29 -10.06
N THR A 32 2.12 0.65 -8.87
CA THR A 32 1.92 -0.27 -7.77
C THR A 32 0.81 -1.27 -8.05
N TYR A 33 1.09 -2.55 -7.81
CA TYR A 33 0.12 -3.63 -7.96
C TYR A 33 0.16 -4.59 -6.77
N GLY A 34 -0.96 -5.25 -6.48
CA GLY A 34 -1.08 -6.11 -5.32
C GLY A 34 -2.49 -6.59 -5.05
N HIS A 35 -2.74 -7.10 -3.86
CA HIS A 35 -4.04 -7.64 -3.50
C HIS A 35 -4.28 -7.66 -1.99
N ILE A 36 -5.57 -7.69 -1.61
CA ILE A 36 -6.01 -7.86 -0.24
C ILE A 36 -6.64 -9.24 -0.09
N GLY A 37 -6.10 -10.05 0.81
CA GLY A 37 -6.64 -11.35 1.15
C GLY A 37 -7.90 -11.29 2.01
N PHE A 38 -8.71 -12.34 1.90
CA PHE A 38 -9.95 -12.47 2.65
C PHE A 38 -9.75 -12.39 4.17
N THR A 39 -8.65 -12.93 4.70
CA THR A 39 -8.32 -12.88 6.13
C THR A 39 -7.67 -11.57 6.56
N GLY A 40 -7.64 -10.55 5.70
CA GLY A 40 -7.10 -9.23 6.02
C GLY A 40 -5.63 -9.03 5.70
N THR A 41 -4.95 -10.06 5.19
CA THR A 41 -3.60 -9.93 4.62
C THR A 41 -3.59 -8.97 3.42
N CYS A 42 -2.45 -8.38 3.11
CA CYS A 42 -2.25 -7.74 1.82
C CYS A 42 -0.80 -7.83 1.38
N PHE A 43 -0.58 -7.68 0.08
CA PHE A 43 0.72 -7.36 -0.44
C PHE A 43 0.61 -6.28 -1.51
N TRP A 44 1.65 -5.46 -1.62
CA TRP A 44 1.80 -4.42 -2.64
C TRP A 44 3.25 -4.38 -3.11
N VAL A 45 3.43 -4.30 -4.43
CA VAL A 45 4.73 -4.16 -5.08
C VAL A 45 4.75 -2.85 -5.83
N ASP A 46 5.65 -1.95 -5.45
CA ASP A 46 5.87 -0.67 -6.11
C ASP A 46 7.26 -0.63 -6.76
N PRO A 47 7.36 -0.90 -8.07
CA PRO A 47 8.65 -0.96 -8.76
C PRO A 47 9.31 0.42 -8.93
N VAL A 48 8.59 1.53 -8.68
CA VAL A 48 9.17 2.88 -8.76
C VAL A 48 9.97 3.19 -7.49
N HIS A 49 9.52 2.68 -6.35
CA HIS A 49 10.13 2.92 -5.04
C HIS A 49 10.95 1.72 -4.55
N ASP A 50 11.15 0.70 -5.39
CA ASP A 50 11.79 -0.58 -5.04
C ASP A 50 11.24 -1.20 -3.74
N LEU A 51 9.91 -1.17 -3.59
CA LEU A 51 9.22 -1.54 -2.36
C LEU A 51 8.34 -2.78 -2.57
N VAL A 52 8.49 -3.75 -1.66
CA VAL A 52 7.55 -4.84 -1.45
C VAL A 52 6.99 -4.76 -0.04
N TYR A 53 5.72 -4.43 0.08
CA TYR A 53 5.01 -4.38 1.35
C TYR A 53 4.15 -5.64 1.50
N ILE A 54 4.35 -6.41 2.57
CA ILE A 54 3.52 -7.57 2.93
C ILE A 54 3.00 -7.35 4.34
N PHE A 55 1.67 -7.42 4.50
CA PHE A 55 1.00 -7.37 5.78
C PHE A 55 0.27 -8.68 6.05
N LEU A 56 0.65 -9.35 7.12
CA LEU A 56 0.05 -10.62 7.53
C LEU A 56 -0.85 -10.38 8.74
N SER A 57 -2.13 -10.71 8.62
CA SER A 57 -3.09 -10.57 9.70
C SER A 57 -4.21 -11.60 9.58
N ASN A 58 -4.97 -11.74 10.67
CA ASN A 58 -6.19 -12.53 10.72
C ASN A 58 -7.38 -11.66 11.17
N ARG A 59 -7.90 -10.86 10.25
CA ARG A 59 -9.06 -9.98 10.45
C ARG A 59 -10.35 -10.71 10.81
N ILE A 60 -10.44 -12.02 10.55
CA ILE A 60 -11.65 -12.81 10.87
C ILE A 60 -11.62 -13.39 12.29
N HIS A 61 -10.61 -13.05 13.10
CA HIS A 61 -10.59 -13.37 14.53
C HIS A 61 -11.16 -12.19 15.33
N PRO A 62 -12.05 -12.39 16.32
CA PRO A 62 -12.61 -13.67 16.76
C PRO A 62 -13.68 -14.24 15.81
N ASP A 63 -14.30 -13.42 14.97
CA ASP A 63 -15.27 -13.85 13.98
C ASP A 63 -15.20 -13.03 12.67
N ARG A 64 -15.86 -13.53 11.61
CA ARG A 64 -15.80 -12.96 10.26
C ARG A 64 -16.38 -11.55 10.11
N THR A 65 -17.14 -11.07 11.09
CA THR A 65 -17.73 -9.72 11.08
C THR A 65 -16.77 -8.66 11.60
N ASN A 66 -15.66 -9.05 12.24
CA ASN A 66 -14.63 -8.12 12.66
C ASN A 66 -14.09 -7.36 11.43
N ASN A 67 -14.22 -6.04 11.45
CA ASN A 67 -13.81 -5.14 10.38
C ASN A 67 -12.88 -4.02 10.87
N LEU A 68 -12.25 -4.18 12.04
CA LEU A 68 -11.39 -3.15 12.64
C LEU A 68 -10.26 -2.69 11.72
N LEU A 69 -9.60 -3.61 11.00
CA LEU A 69 -8.53 -3.23 10.06
C LEU A 69 -8.99 -2.27 8.96
N ALA A 70 -10.23 -2.44 8.49
CA ALA A 70 -10.81 -1.56 7.48
C ALA A 70 -11.30 -0.26 8.10
N LYS A 71 -12.00 -0.33 9.25
CA LYS A 71 -12.51 0.85 9.97
C LYS A 71 -11.41 1.83 10.39
N LEU A 72 -10.23 1.30 10.73
CA LEU A 72 -9.11 2.09 11.22
C LEU A 72 -8.09 2.44 10.12
N ASP A 73 -8.32 1.99 8.88
CA ASP A 73 -7.41 2.18 7.74
C ASP A 73 -5.98 1.70 8.02
N VAL A 74 -5.84 0.60 8.76
CA VAL A 74 -4.54 0.12 9.24
C VAL A 74 -3.59 -0.16 8.08
N ARG A 75 -4.08 -0.85 7.04
CA ARG A 75 -3.26 -1.24 5.88
C ARG A 75 -2.70 -0.04 5.10
N PRO A 76 -3.51 0.91 4.61
CA PRO A 76 -2.99 2.07 3.88
C PRO A 76 -2.16 3.01 4.77
N LYS A 77 -2.46 3.12 6.07
CA LYS A 77 -1.63 3.90 7.00
C LYS A 77 -0.23 3.32 7.16
N ILE A 78 -0.10 2.01 7.40
CA ILE A 78 1.21 1.34 7.44
C ILE A 78 1.92 1.53 6.10
N HIS A 79 1.20 1.39 4.99
CA HIS A 79 1.75 1.55 3.65
C HIS A 79 2.34 2.96 3.44
N GLU A 80 1.64 4.03 3.88
CA GLU A 80 2.15 5.40 3.80
C GLU A 80 3.39 5.61 4.67
N VAL A 81 3.40 5.10 5.90
CA VAL A 81 4.54 5.19 6.81
C VAL A 81 5.81 4.57 6.19
N LEU A 82 5.67 3.49 5.40
CA LEU A 82 6.81 2.91 4.68
C LEU A 82 7.41 3.91 3.67
N TYR A 83 6.57 4.60 2.89
CA TYR A 83 7.03 5.62 1.94
C TYR A 83 7.68 6.82 2.66
N GLU A 84 7.08 7.29 3.75
CA GLU A 84 7.64 8.35 4.57
C GLU A 84 9.03 7.95 5.11
N SER A 85 9.19 6.71 5.57
CA SER A 85 10.47 6.21 6.09
C SER A 85 11.57 6.16 5.01
N ILE A 86 11.22 5.73 3.78
CA ILE A 86 12.17 5.70 2.65
C ILE A 86 12.60 7.12 2.29
N LYS A 87 11.65 8.06 2.24
CA LYS A 87 11.92 9.47 1.94
C LYS A 87 12.84 10.09 3.00
N GLU A 88 12.55 9.86 4.27
CA GLU A 88 13.35 10.37 5.38
C GLU A 88 14.76 9.79 5.36
N TYR A 89 14.91 8.47 5.13
CA TYR A 89 16.21 7.82 5.00
C TYR A 89 17.03 8.47 3.87
N ASN A 90 16.45 8.63 2.68
CA ASN A 90 17.13 9.24 1.54
C ASN A 90 17.56 10.69 1.83
N GLN A 91 16.70 11.48 2.48
CA GLN A 91 17.03 12.84 2.87
C GLN A 91 18.21 12.89 3.86
N ARG A 92 18.22 12.00 4.86
CA ARG A 92 19.34 11.90 5.81
C ARG A 92 20.64 11.51 5.11
N GLN A 93 20.61 10.56 4.17
CA GLN A 93 21.79 10.19 3.39
C GLN A 93 22.33 11.36 2.54
N MET A 94 21.44 12.14 1.91
CA MET A 94 21.85 13.32 1.15
C MET A 94 22.51 14.38 2.04
N LEU A 95 21.98 14.64 3.23
CA LEU A 95 22.59 15.60 4.18
C LEU A 95 23.98 15.14 4.62
N MET A 96 24.13 13.86 4.98
CA MET A 96 25.43 13.27 5.34
C MET A 96 26.46 13.36 4.21
N GLN A 97 26.04 13.19 2.96
CA GLN A 97 26.92 13.33 1.78
C GLN A 97 27.33 14.78 1.50
N ASN A 98 26.46 15.73 1.84
CA ASN A 98 26.70 17.16 1.62
C ASN A 98 27.42 17.85 2.80
N GLY A 99 27.77 17.11 3.86
CA GLY A 99 28.48 17.66 5.03
C GLY A 99 27.66 18.65 5.85
N LEU A 100 26.33 18.55 5.81
CA LEU A 100 25.38 19.36 6.57
C LEU A 100 24.79 18.57 7.75
#